data_AF-A0A359F4M5-F1
#
_entry.id   AF-A0A359F4M5-F1
#
_cell.length_a   1.000
_cell.length_b   1.000
_cell.length_c   1.000
_cell.angle_alpha   90.00
_cell.angle_beta   90.00
_cell.angle_gamma   90.00
#
_symmetry.space_group_name_H-M   'P 1'
#
loop_
_entity.id
_entity.type
_entity.pdbx_description
1 polymer ?
#
loop_
_entity_poly.entity_id
_entity_poly.type
_entity_poly.pdbx_seq_one_letter_code
_entity_poly.pdbx_strand_id
1 'polypeptide(L)'
;MGNRVAVVGIGQTQHTAVRGDVSLPGLLREAAYRALADAHMTMDDIDAIVIGKAPDFFEGIMMPEGYLAEALGAVGKPLLRVHTAGSVGGSTA
;
A
#
# COMPACT_ATOMS: atom_id res chain seq x y z
N MET A 1 -21.45 4.30 -17.70
CA MET A 1 -20.71 5.53 -17.35
C MET A 1 -20.15 5.33 -15.95
N GLY A 2 -18.86 5.56 -15.72
CA GLY A 2 -18.25 5.33 -14.40
C GLY A 2 -18.63 6.42 -13.40
N ASN A 3 -18.63 6.07 -12.10
CA ASN A 3 -18.76 7.04 -11.02
C ASN A 3 -17.52 7.96 -11.01
N ARG A 4 -17.70 9.24 -10.66
CA ARG A 4 -16.57 10.16 -10.46
C ARG A 4 -15.78 9.75 -9.22
N VAL A 5 -14.45 9.87 -9.27
CA VAL A 5 -13.51 9.50 -8.21
C VAL A 5 -12.70 10.72 -7.79
N ALA A 6 -12.30 10.78 -6.52
CA ALA A 6 -11.43 11.81 -5.97
C ALA A 6 -10.37 11.19 -5.05
N VAL A 7 -9.20 11.82 -4.97
CA VAL A 7 -8.17 11.50 -3.97
C VAL A 7 -8.47 12.34 -2.72
N VAL A 8 -8.68 11.68 -1.58
CA VAL A 8 -9.08 12.33 -0.33
C VAL A 8 -7.97 12.40 0.72
N GLY A 9 -6.86 11.69 0.52
CA GLY A 9 -5.68 11.79 1.37
C GLY A 9 -4.46 11.11 0.76
N ILE A 10 -3.27 11.55 1.16
CA ILE A 10 -1.98 11.02 0.69
C ILE A 10 -1.02 10.74 1.85
N GLY A 11 -0.15 9.75 1.67
CA GLY A 11 0.86 9.39 2.66
C GLY A 11 2.09 8.80 1.99
N GLN A 12 3.26 9.28 2.38
CA GLN A 12 4.55 8.80 1.88
C GLN A 12 5.51 8.60 3.04
N THR A 13 6.46 7.68 2.88
CA THR A 13 7.58 7.51 3.82
C THR A 13 8.71 8.49 3.51
N GLN A 14 9.71 8.55 4.38
CA GLN A 14 10.96 9.23 4.05
C GLN A 14 11.72 8.46 2.97
N HIS A 15 11.95 9.11 1.82
CA HIS A 15 12.74 8.56 0.72
C HIS A 15 14.24 8.64 1.04
N THR A 16 14.88 7.48 1.12
CA THR A 16 16.33 7.32 1.27
C THR A 16 16.73 6.02 0.60
N ALA A 17 18.02 5.85 0.29
CA ALA A 17 18.52 4.64 -0.35
C ALA A 17 18.25 3.38 0.49
N VAL A 18 18.35 3.48 1.82
CA VAL A 18 18.10 2.37 2.76
C VAL A 18 17.43 2.91 4.03
N ARG A 19 16.34 2.26 4.45
CA ARG A 19 15.67 2.45 5.74
C ARG A 19 15.96 1.25 6.65
N GLY A 20 17.08 1.30 7.38
CA GLY A 20 17.49 0.23 8.30
C GLY A 20 16.82 0.29 9.68
N ASP A 21 16.09 1.36 9.95
CA ASP A 21 15.39 1.67 11.20
C ASP A 21 13.98 1.06 11.27
N VAL A 22 13.45 0.56 10.16
CA VAL A 22 12.07 0.10 10.04
C VAL A 22 11.95 -1.09 9.11
N SER A 23 11.05 -2.01 9.45
CA SER A 23 10.76 -3.17 8.60
C SER A 23 9.93 -2.79 7.38
N LEU A 24 9.87 -3.67 6.39
CA LEU A 24 9.00 -3.46 5.21
C LEU A 24 7.51 -3.28 5.62
N PRO A 25 6.89 -4.12 6.48
CA PRO A 25 5.59 -3.84 7.07
C PRO A 25 5.48 -2.48 7.76
N GLY A 26 6.54 -2.05 8.46
CA GLY A 26 6.59 -0.76 9.13
C GLY A 26 6.53 0.41 8.15
N LEU A 27 7.22 0.32 7.01
CA LEU A 27 7.12 1.32 5.93
C LEU A 27 5.70 1.44 5.39
N LEU A 28 4.99 0.33 5.23
CA LEU A 28 3.60 0.33 4.77
C LEU A 28 2.68 0.99 5.80
N ARG A 29 2.81 0.64 7.09
CA ARG A 29 2.04 1.28 8.18
C ARG A 29 2.30 2.79 8.25
N GLU A 30 3.56 3.20 8.13
CA GLU A 30 3.96 4.61 8.14
C GLU A 30 3.25 5.41 7.03
N ALA A 31 3.25 4.91 5.79
CA ALA A 31 2.57 5.56 4.68
C ALA A 31 1.04 5.51 4.82
N ALA A 32 0.48 4.35 5.16
CA ALA A 32 -0.97 4.16 5.26
C ALA A 32 -1.60 5.03 6.35
N TYR A 33 -0.99 5.11 7.54
CA TYR A 33 -1.51 5.94 8.63
C TYR A 33 -1.39 7.44 8.35
N ARG A 34 -0.37 7.87 7.61
CA ARG A 34 -0.30 9.26 7.13
C ARG A 34 -1.42 9.57 6.15
N ALA A 35 -1.71 8.67 5.21
CA ALA A 35 -2.80 8.84 4.25
C ALA A 35 -4.17 8.87 4.93
N LEU A 36 -4.41 7.98 5.90
CA LEU A 36 -5.64 7.98 6.70
C LEU A 36 -5.80 9.25 7.54
N ALA A 37 -4.71 9.72 8.16
CA ALA A 37 -4.72 10.96 8.93
C ALA A 37 -5.02 12.19 8.07
N ASP A 38 -4.43 12.27 6.86
CA ASP A 38 -4.69 13.33 5.88
C ASP A 38 -6.15 13.31 5.39
N ALA A 39 -6.71 12.12 5.20
CA ALA A 39 -8.12 11.93 4.81
C ALA A 39 -9.13 12.12 5.96
N HIS A 40 -8.66 12.26 7.22
CA HIS A 40 -9.50 12.20 8.43
C HIS A 40 -10.35 10.93 8.52
N MET A 41 -9.79 9.79 8.12
CA MET A 41 -10.45 8.48 8.09
C MET A 41 -9.73 7.48 8.99
N THR A 42 -10.39 6.36 9.25
CA THR A 42 -9.83 5.20 9.92
C THR A 42 -9.75 4.02 8.97
N MET A 43 -9.10 2.94 9.38
CA MET A 43 -9.07 1.73 8.56
C MET A 43 -10.48 1.15 8.37
N ASP A 44 -11.41 1.35 9.31
CA ASP A 44 -12.78 0.81 9.21
C ASP A 44 -13.56 1.41 8.04
N ASP A 45 -13.16 2.60 7.57
CA ASP A 45 -13.77 3.29 6.44
C ASP A 45 -13.27 2.80 5.06
N ILE A 46 -12.33 1.84 5.04
CA ILE A 46 -11.70 1.33 3.81
C ILE A 46 -12.34 0.01 3.39
N ASP A 47 -12.95 -0.05 2.21
CA ASP A 47 -13.61 -1.26 1.71
C ASP A 47 -12.66 -2.28 1.07
N ALA A 48 -11.61 -1.81 0.41
CA ALA A 48 -10.67 -2.66 -0.34
C ALA A 48 -9.29 -2.01 -0.44
N ILE A 49 -8.26 -2.83 -0.63
CA ILE A 49 -6.87 -2.39 -0.73
C ILE A 49 -6.29 -2.88 -2.07
N VAL A 50 -5.62 -1.97 -2.78
CA VAL A 50 -4.80 -2.31 -3.95
C VAL A 50 -3.35 -1.98 -3.63
N ILE A 51 -2.47 -2.97 -3.70
CA ILE A 51 -1.04 -2.81 -3.45
C ILE A 51 -0.25 -2.93 -4.75
N GLY A 52 0.50 -1.87 -5.05
CA GLY A 52 1.55 -1.89 -6.04
C GLY A 52 2.84 -2.45 -5.44
N LYS A 53 3.37 -3.53 -5.99
CA LYS A 53 4.62 -4.12 -5.50
C LYS A 53 5.53 -4.63 -6.62
N ALA A 54 6.83 -4.62 -6.33
CA ALA A 54 7.84 -5.20 -7.19
C ALA A 54 7.56 -6.70 -7.44
N PRO A 55 7.98 -7.26 -8.58
CA PRO A 55 7.92 -8.69 -8.82
C PRO A 55 8.57 -9.51 -7.70
N ASP A 56 7.97 -10.66 -7.38
CA ASP A 56 8.39 -11.60 -6.33
C ASP A 56 9.90 -11.89 -6.33
N PHE A 57 10.50 -11.96 -7.52
CA PHE A 57 11.95 -12.18 -7.69
C PHE A 57 12.82 -11.14 -6.97
N PHE A 58 12.39 -9.88 -6.91
CA PHE A 58 13.14 -8.82 -6.22
C PHE A 58 12.97 -8.86 -4.70
N GLU A 59 11.94 -9.53 -4.20
CA GLU A 59 11.65 -9.63 -2.77
C GLU A 59 12.10 -10.96 -2.16
N GLY A 60 12.32 -11.98 -2.99
CA GLY A 60 12.63 -13.32 -2.53
C GLY A 60 11.45 -14.01 -1.84
N ILE A 61 10.23 -13.47 -1.96
CA ILE A 61 9.01 -14.00 -1.36
C ILE A 61 7.94 -14.11 -2.45
N MET A 62 7.34 -15.30 -2.55
CA MET A 62 6.17 -15.51 -3.39
C MET A 62 4.95 -14.87 -2.73
N MET A 63 4.17 -14.11 -3.49
CA MET A 63 2.92 -13.50 -3.01
C MET A 63 3.08 -12.64 -1.73
N PRO A 64 3.94 -11.59 -1.74
CA PRO A 64 4.23 -10.78 -0.56
C PRO A 64 3.01 -10.05 0.02
N GLU A 65 1.95 -9.83 -0.76
CA GLU A 65 0.70 -9.23 -0.29
C GLU A 65 0.08 -9.99 0.90
N GLY A 66 0.28 -11.32 0.99
CA GLY A 66 -0.23 -12.13 2.09
C GLY A 66 0.41 -11.77 3.44
N TYR A 67 1.74 -11.63 3.47
CA TYR A 67 2.43 -11.27 4.71
C TYR A 67 2.26 -9.78 5.06
N LEU A 68 1.96 -8.94 4.06
CA LEU A 68 1.74 -7.50 4.21
C LEU A 68 0.30 -7.13 4.58
N ALA A 69 -0.64 -8.07 4.47
CA ALA A 69 -2.07 -7.81 4.66
C ALA A 69 -2.39 -7.17 6.02
N GLU A 70 -1.77 -7.65 7.10
CA GLU A 70 -1.96 -7.09 8.44
C GLU A 70 -1.38 -5.67 8.56
N ALA A 71 -0.26 -5.40 7.90
CA ALA A 71 0.36 -4.07 7.91
C ALA A 71 -0.51 -3.03 7.19
N LEU A 72 -1.22 -3.46 6.15
CA LEU A 72 -2.15 -2.66 5.37
C LEU A 72 -3.56 -2.56 5.97
N GLY A 73 -3.86 -3.29 7.04
CA GLY A 73 -5.23 -3.40 7.57
C GLY A 73 -6.20 -4.10 6.60
N ALA A 74 -5.67 -4.96 5.73
CA ALA A 74 -6.42 -5.67 4.69
C ALA A 74 -6.99 -7.03 5.16
N VAL A 75 -6.76 -7.42 6.42
CA VAL A 75 -7.29 -8.68 6.97
C VAL A 75 -8.83 -8.64 6.93
N GLY A 76 -9.43 -9.62 6.25
CA GLY A 76 -10.88 -9.68 6.05
C GLY A 76 -11.42 -8.76 4.96
N LYS A 77 -10.54 -8.07 4.21
CA LYS A 77 -10.90 -7.17 3.10
C LYS A 77 -10.33 -7.66 1.77
N PRO A 78 -10.95 -7.31 0.63
CA PRO A 78 -10.34 -7.54 -0.67
C PRO A 78 -8.95 -6.89 -0.77
N LEU A 79 -7.94 -7.69 -1.13
CA LEU A 79 -6.57 -7.25 -1.36
C LEU A 79 -6.12 -7.66 -2.76
N LEU A 80 -5.82 -6.67 -3.61
CA LEU A 80 -5.40 -6.89 -4.99
C LEU A 80 -3.95 -6.45 -5.16
N ARG A 81 -3.13 -7.26 -5.83
CA ARG A 81 -1.76 -6.90 -6.17
C ARG A 81 -1.63 -6.49 -7.63
N VAL A 82 -0.93 -5.38 -7.86
CA VAL A 82 -0.48 -4.93 -9.18
C VAL A 82 1.05 -4.95 -9.23
N HIS A 83 1.62 -5.46 -10.32
CA HIS A 83 3.06 -5.46 -10.56
C HIS A 83 3.40 -5.18 -12.03
N THR A 84 3.81 -3.94 -12.32
CA THR A 84 4.22 -3.49 -13.67
C THR A 84 5.65 -2.95 -13.67
N ALA A 85 6.51 -3.51 -12.80
CA ALA A 85 7.89 -3.06 -12.59
C ALA A 85 7.95 -1.55 -12.28
N GLY A 86 8.69 -0.75 -13.05
CA GLY A 86 8.90 0.67 -12.78
C GLY A 86 7.64 1.54 -12.82
N SER A 87 6.58 1.11 -13.51
CA SER A 87 5.32 1.87 -13.61
C SER A 87 4.26 1.48 -12.56
N VAL A 88 4.61 0.60 -11.61
CA VAL A 88 3.64 -0.01 -10.68
C VAL A 88 2.83 1.00 -9.88
N GLY A 89 3.45 2.09 -9.43
CA GLY A 89 2.73 3.15 -8.73
C GLY A 89 1.63 3.78 -9.56
N GLY A 90 1.90 4.05 -10.85
CA GLY A 90 0.92 4.61 -11.77
C GLY A 90 -0.16 3.61 -12.22
N SER A 91 0.17 2.32 -12.32
CA SER A 91 -0.81 1.27 -12.67
C SER A 91 -1.73 0.88 -11.52
N THR A 92 -1.38 1.23 -10.28
CA THR A 92 -2.17 0.94 -9.07
C THR A 92 -3.23 2.02 -8.80
N ALA A 93 -2.99 3.24 -9.27
CA ALA A 93 -3.81 4.42 -9.04
C ALA A 93 -5.04 4.54 -9.95
#